data_AF-A0A0C2IGH6-F1
#
_entry.id   AF-A0A0C2IGH6-F1
#
_cell.length_a   1.000
_cell.length_b   1.000
_cell.length_c   1.000
_cell.angle_alpha   90.00
_cell.angle_beta   90.00
_cell.angle_gamma   90.00
#
_symmetry.space_group_name_H-M   'P 1'
#
loop_
_entity.id
_entity.type
_entity.pdbx_description
1 polymer ?
#
loop_
_entity_poly.entity_id
_entity_poly.type
_entity_poly.pdbx_seq_one_letter_code
_entity_poly.pdbx_strand_id
1 'polypeptide(L)'
;MDEVKIRIDNIITYGLLVASNDRSKDVSKIYSRPRLESLVGTLLKEYVFEGFGQRGKEWFFYDSEHKNHQYKHWVYNNPGGTCDCGDVDAWKSDSTCSKHMEADGSEKLLPAAFLNKFRHILQYLCEILEEICTHGFSIFDNYLEGMLNSNTTPNIYHNHEINHGNSSIDANALKWCLLVPYDGSYVLDEFIDCFTSSFHMSHEDSESFSMDITECGFGCAKYLVDIDECKKAKKYIDQLWRIKYKDRTVNLRISKVHRLYIMRLAPILIGVIYEYCFDKTQLCNILSEMVFKQTKLAKVFLLNQYSLWKEVRDGMVFRIFVVSKYTKAGRINAATLFLDNIHNLYTRHLYDASEDTCSFFDVIGQIINCPSVVVYLIENGFLSKMIDVISHLLTTVGIEAGADVMQLYQKGKRKSESLLEFFKQKYYYAHVYVFP
;
A
#
# COMPACT_ATOMS: atom_id res chain seq x y z
N MET A 1 -0.78 3.86 -25.73
CA MET A 1 -1.01 3.13 -24.47
C MET A 1 -0.38 1.75 -24.51
N ASP A 2 -0.66 0.93 -25.53
CA ASP A 2 -0.14 -0.45 -25.60
C ASP A 2 1.39 -0.57 -25.57
N GLU A 3 2.10 0.31 -26.27
CA GLU A 3 3.57 0.35 -26.24
C GLU A 3 4.13 0.60 -24.82
N VAL A 4 3.47 1.47 -24.06
CA VAL A 4 3.84 1.77 -22.66
C VAL A 4 3.67 0.55 -21.78
N LYS A 5 2.55 -0.18 -21.96
CA LYS A 5 2.27 -1.41 -21.22
C LYS A 5 3.34 -2.47 -21.49
N ILE A 6 3.54 -2.78 -22.78
CA ILE A 6 4.56 -3.74 -23.24
C ILE A 6 5.95 -3.40 -22.67
N ARG A 7 6.32 -2.11 -22.66
CA ARG A 7 7.62 -1.70 -22.15
C ARG A 7 7.77 -1.92 -20.65
N ILE A 8 6.76 -1.53 -19.87
CA ILE A 8 6.75 -1.73 -18.41
C ILE A 8 6.74 -3.23 -18.07
N ASP A 9 5.94 -4.01 -18.79
CA ASP A 9 5.88 -5.47 -18.67
C ASP A 9 7.22 -6.14 -18.92
N ASN A 10 7.93 -5.70 -19.95
CA ASN A 10 9.29 -6.19 -20.23
C ASN A 10 10.23 -5.90 -19.06
N ILE A 11 10.22 -4.67 -18.52
CA ILE A 11 11.06 -4.28 -17.38
C ILE A 11 10.76 -5.17 -16.15
N ILE A 12 9.47 -5.33 -15.81
CA ILE A 12 9.04 -6.14 -14.66
C ILE A 12 9.42 -7.61 -14.86
N THR A 13 9.23 -8.14 -16.07
CA THR A 13 9.56 -9.54 -16.41
C THR A 13 11.05 -9.78 -16.31
N TYR A 14 11.88 -8.88 -16.83
CA TYR A 14 13.33 -9.01 -16.70
C TYR A 14 13.79 -9.00 -15.25
N GLY A 15 13.27 -8.10 -14.42
CA GLY A 15 13.57 -8.10 -12.99
C GLY A 15 13.22 -9.45 -12.34
N LEU A 16 12.08 -10.05 -12.71
CA LEU A 16 11.67 -11.37 -12.25
C LEU A 16 12.63 -12.46 -12.70
N LEU A 17 12.97 -12.50 -14.00
CA LEU A 17 13.86 -13.50 -14.57
C LEU A 17 15.27 -13.42 -13.94
N VAL A 18 15.80 -12.21 -13.76
CA VAL A 18 17.11 -12.02 -13.13
C VAL A 18 17.09 -12.40 -11.64
N ALA A 19 16.04 -12.04 -10.91
CA ALA A 19 15.94 -12.35 -9.48
C ALA A 19 15.71 -13.84 -9.21
N SER A 20 14.82 -14.49 -9.97
CA SER A 20 14.45 -15.90 -9.74
C SER A 20 15.50 -16.92 -10.22
N ASN A 21 16.42 -16.50 -11.10
CA ASN A 21 17.60 -17.31 -11.48
C ASN A 21 18.79 -17.13 -10.55
N ASP A 22 18.67 -16.30 -9.50
CA ASP A 22 19.71 -16.24 -8.47
C ASP A 22 19.80 -17.56 -7.71
N ARG A 23 21.02 -18.08 -7.58
CA ARG A 23 21.30 -19.35 -6.90
C ARG A 23 21.43 -19.21 -5.38
N SER A 24 21.42 -17.98 -4.87
CA SER A 24 21.31 -17.71 -3.44
C SER A 24 20.04 -18.36 -2.88
N LYS A 25 20.10 -18.78 -1.62
CA LYS A 25 18.93 -19.27 -0.88
C LYS A 25 18.31 -18.18 0.00
N ASP A 26 19.01 -17.06 0.16
CA ASP A 26 18.58 -15.96 1.00
C ASP A 26 17.62 -15.05 0.24
N VAL A 27 16.33 -15.25 0.50
CA VAL A 27 15.22 -14.51 -0.10
C VAL A 27 15.34 -13.01 0.15
N SER A 28 15.80 -12.61 1.34
CA SER A 28 15.92 -11.20 1.70
C SER A 28 16.99 -10.50 0.88
N LYS A 29 18.08 -11.19 0.52
CA LYS A 29 19.10 -10.67 -0.40
C LYS A 29 18.62 -10.67 -1.86
N ILE A 30 17.96 -11.74 -2.30
CA ILE A 30 17.45 -11.90 -3.68
C ILE A 30 16.43 -10.81 -4.04
N TYR A 31 15.51 -10.54 -3.13
CA TYR A 31 14.45 -9.55 -3.31
C TYR A 31 14.67 -8.31 -2.43
N SER A 32 15.92 -8.02 -2.08
CA SER A 32 16.26 -6.82 -1.31
C SER A 32 15.82 -5.57 -2.08
N ARG A 33 15.33 -4.56 -1.35
CA ARG A 33 14.91 -3.27 -1.92
C ARG A 33 15.97 -2.66 -2.84
N PRO A 34 17.27 -2.54 -2.45
CA PRO A 34 18.29 -1.97 -3.35
C PRO A 34 18.45 -2.73 -4.66
N ARG A 35 18.30 -4.06 -4.63
CA ARG A 35 18.41 -4.88 -5.82
C ARG A 35 17.20 -4.73 -6.74
N LEU A 36 15.98 -4.75 -6.20
CA LEU A 36 14.77 -4.53 -7.00
C LEU A 36 14.68 -3.09 -7.54
N GLU A 37 15.16 -2.12 -6.77
CA GLU A 37 15.35 -0.75 -7.25
C GLU A 37 16.29 -0.74 -8.45
N SER A 38 17.44 -1.42 -8.37
CA SER A 38 18.39 -1.49 -9.50
C SER A 38 17.83 -2.24 -10.72
N LEU A 39 17.09 -3.32 -10.51
CA LEU A 39 16.59 -4.19 -11.60
C LEU A 39 15.35 -3.64 -12.28
N VAL A 40 14.50 -2.89 -11.57
CA VAL A 40 13.21 -2.41 -12.07
C VAL A 40 13.04 -0.92 -11.85
N GLY A 41 13.25 -0.42 -10.63
CA GLY A 41 13.07 0.99 -10.29
C GLY A 41 13.86 1.94 -11.21
N THR A 42 15.17 1.73 -11.32
CA THR A 42 16.06 2.51 -12.20
C THR A 42 15.63 2.44 -13.66
N LEU A 43 15.27 1.26 -14.17
CA LEU A 43 14.84 1.09 -15.56
C LEU A 43 13.51 1.80 -15.84
N LEU A 44 12.56 1.76 -14.90
CA LEU A 44 11.33 2.54 -15.00
C LEU A 44 11.62 4.04 -14.98
N LYS A 45 12.51 4.49 -14.09
CA LYS A 45 12.94 5.89 -13.99
C LYS A 45 13.60 6.37 -15.28
N GLU A 46 14.45 5.55 -15.89
CA GLU A 46 15.03 5.83 -17.21
C GLU A 46 13.94 5.90 -18.29
N TYR A 47 13.00 4.96 -18.27
CA TYR A 47 11.90 4.91 -19.23
C TYR A 47 11.01 6.16 -19.18
N VAL A 48 10.72 6.71 -17.98
CA VAL A 48 9.96 7.97 -17.83
C VAL A 48 10.54 9.07 -18.72
N PHE A 49 11.87 9.17 -18.79
CA PHE A 49 12.58 10.19 -19.56
C PHE A 49 13.08 9.73 -20.93
N GLU A 50 12.85 8.48 -21.33
CA GLU A 50 13.24 8.02 -22.67
C GLU A 50 12.56 8.87 -23.76
N GLY A 51 13.36 9.35 -24.72
CA GLY A 51 12.92 10.29 -25.76
C GLY A 51 12.97 11.77 -25.34
N PHE A 52 13.31 12.06 -24.08
CA PHE A 52 13.56 13.41 -23.58
C PHE A 52 15.06 13.54 -23.28
N GLY A 53 15.75 14.44 -23.99
CA GLY A 53 17.20 14.65 -23.82
C GLY A 53 17.58 15.06 -22.40
N GLN A 54 18.88 15.19 -22.12
CA GLN A 54 19.41 15.54 -20.79
C GLN A 54 18.74 16.82 -20.21
N ARG A 55 18.41 17.79 -21.05
CA ARG A 55 17.63 18.99 -20.66
C ARG A 55 16.27 18.68 -20.06
N GLY A 56 15.56 17.66 -20.53
CA GLY A 56 14.25 17.25 -19.99
C GLY A 56 14.37 16.64 -18.59
N LYS A 57 15.42 15.83 -18.35
CA LYS A 57 15.77 15.35 -17.01
C LYS A 57 16.16 16.51 -16.11
N GLU A 58 17.01 17.40 -16.60
CA GLU A 58 17.49 18.55 -15.83
C GLU A 58 16.35 19.50 -15.46
N TRP A 59 15.38 19.75 -16.34
CA TRP A 59 14.18 20.54 -16.00
C TRP A 59 13.33 19.88 -14.92
N PHE A 60 13.19 18.56 -14.99
CA PHE A 60 12.41 17.82 -13.99
C PHE A 60 13.03 17.97 -12.60
N PHE A 61 14.36 17.82 -12.51
CA PHE A 61 15.08 17.83 -11.25
C PHE A 61 15.47 19.25 -10.81
N TYR A 62 16.15 20.08 -11.61
CA TYR A 62 16.81 21.32 -11.16
C TYR A 62 15.92 22.56 -11.02
N ASP A 63 14.71 22.57 -11.59
CA ASP A 63 13.81 23.72 -11.54
C ASP A 63 12.64 23.57 -10.53
N SER A 64 12.73 22.62 -9.58
CA SER A 64 11.76 22.57 -8.47
C SER A 64 12.27 23.43 -7.32
N GLU A 65 11.53 24.48 -6.95
CA GLU A 65 11.82 25.31 -5.75
C GLU A 65 11.82 24.47 -4.46
N HIS A 66 11.31 23.24 -4.50
CA HIS A 66 11.25 22.29 -3.38
C HIS A 66 12.51 21.43 -3.21
N LYS A 67 13.51 21.50 -4.11
CA LYS A 67 14.73 20.66 -4.05
C LYS A 67 15.62 20.88 -2.81
N ASN A 68 15.53 22.06 -2.20
CA ASN A 68 16.34 22.44 -1.03
C ASN A 68 15.57 22.35 0.29
N HIS A 69 14.34 21.83 0.25
CA HIS A 69 13.58 21.55 1.46
C HIS A 69 13.86 20.11 1.88
N GLN A 70 14.69 19.95 2.92
CA GLN A 70 14.70 18.71 3.68
C GLN A 70 13.36 18.60 4.42
N TYR A 71 12.30 18.23 3.71
CA TYR A 71 11.15 17.59 4.31
C TYR A 71 11.64 16.23 4.82
N LYS A 72 12.26 16.23 6.00
CA LYS A 72 12.55 15.00 6.74
C LYS A 72 11.20 14.49 7.23
N HIS A 73 10.64 13.57 6.45
CA HIS A 73 9.65 12.64 6.95
C HIS A 73 10.25 12.03 8.21
N TRP A 74 9.73 12.38 9.39
CA TRP A 74 10.05 11.66 10.61
C TRP A 74 9.37 10.30 10.49
N VAL A 75 10.01 9.37 9.77
CA VAL A 75 9.48 8.03 9.50
C VAL A 75 9.42 7.17 10.76
N TYR A 76 10.04 7.60 11.88
CA TYR A 76 10.35 6.65 12.93
C TYR A 76 9.55 6.70 14.23
N ASN A 77 8.59 7.61 14.48
CA ASN A 77 7.82 7.53 15.75
C ASN A 77 6.38 8.07 15.73
N ASN A 78 5.89 8.69 14.63
CA ASN A 78 4.47 9.01 14.49
C ASN A 78 4.18 9.41 13.02
N PRO A 79 3.52 8.57 12.19
CA PRO A 79 3.40 8.83 10.75
C PRO A 79 2.34 9.88 10.37
N GLY A 80 1.69 10.53 11.35
CA GLY A 80 0.44 11.28 11.15
C GLY A 80 0.53 12.79 10.87
N GLY A 81 1.69 13.36 10.56
CA GLY A 81 1.83 14.82 10.41
C GLY A 81 2.59 15.25 9.16
N THR A 82 1.87 15.69 8.12
CA THR A 82 2.43 16.44 6.97
C THR A 82 2.12 17.93 7.15
N CYS A 83 3.01 18.86 6.77
CA CYS A 83 2.69 20.30 6.91
C CYS A 83 1.46 20.68 6.06
N ASP A 84 0.56 21.50 6.59
CA ASP A 84 -0.55 22.16 5.85
C ASP A 84 -0.11 23.46 5.17
N CYS A 85 1.20 23.68 5.05
CA CYS A 85 1.79 24.87 4.46
C CYS A 85 1.32 25.06 3.01
N GLY A 86 0.83 26.24 2.66
CA GLY A 86 0.30 26.58 1.33
C GLY A 86 -1.20 26.33 1.16
N ASP A 87 -1.88 25.68 2.11
CA ASP A 87 -3.32 25.46 2.02
C ASP A 87 -4.09 26.65 2.62
N VAL A 88 -4.53 27.58 1.77
CA VAL A 88 -5.33 28.75 2.16
C VAL A 88 -6.61 28.39 2.92
N ASP A 89 -7.14 27.18 2.73
CA ASP A 89 -8.32 26.71 3.47
C ASP A 89 -7.95 26.32 4.91
N ALA A 90 -6.74 25.81 5.15
CA ALA A 90 -6.32 25.30 6.46
C ALA A 90 -5.85 26.40 7.44
N TRP A 91 -5.57 27.61 6.94
CA TRP A 91 -5.01 28.71 7.75
C TRP A 91 -5.88 29.97 7.70
N LYS A 92 -6.16 30.57 8.87
CA LYS A 92 -6.92 31.82 8.99
C LYS A 92 -6.11 33.07 8.58
N SER A 93 -4.78 32.98 8.62
CA SER A 93 -3.79 33.97 8.14
C SER A 93 -2.44 33.27 7.93
N ASP A 94 -1.56 33.84 7.10
CA ASP A 94 -0.20 33.33 6.83
C ASP A 94 -0.17 31.86 6.34
N SER A 95 -1.14 31.48 5.49
CA SER A 95 -1.26 30.15 4.90
C SER A 95 0.01 29.69 4.18
N THR A 96 0.74 30.65 3.62
CA THR A 96 2.04 30.48 3.05
C THR A 96 3.10 30.93 4.05
N CYS A 97 4.07 30.08 4.39
CA CYS A 97 5.29 30.60 5.02
C CYS A 97 6.17 31.27 3.95
N SER A 98 7.16 32.08 4.34
CA SER A 98 8.13 32.69 3.42
C SER A 98 8.95 31.68 2.58
N LYS A 99 8.77 30.38 2.82
CA LYS A 99 9.33 29.25 2.08
C LYS A 99 8.30 28.48 1.23
N HIS A 100 7.02 28.79 1.36
CA HIS A 100 5.89 28.23 0.60
C HIS A 100 5.03 29.36 0.03
N MET A 101 5.64 30.50 -0.31
CA MET A 101 4.97 31.47 -1.16
C MET A 101 4.51 30.72 -2.40
N GLU A 102 3.23 30.84 -2.74
CA GLU A 102 2.77 30.46 -4.06
C GLU A 102 3.74 31.09 -5.05
N ALA A 103 4.44 30.26 -5.82
CA ALA A 103 5.09 30.71 -7.03
C ALA A 103 3.98 31.14 -7.97
N ASP A 104 3.49 32.35 -7.73
CA ASP A 104 2.40 32.99 -8.45
C ASP A 104 2.82 33.04 -9.93
N GLY A 105 2.28 32.09 -10.70
CA GLY A 105 2.37 32.05 -12.16
C GLY A 105 3.70 31.64 -12.82
N SER A 106 4.69 31.09 -12.11
CA SER A 106 6.00 30.74 -12.73
C SER A 106 6.29 29.24 -12.89
N GLU A 107 5.40 28.34 -12.45
CA GLU A 107 5.61 26.90 -12.64
C GLU A 107 5.58 26.60 -14.16
N LYS A 108 6.77 26.49 -14.77
CA LYS A 108 6.91 26.17 -16.19
C LYS A 108 6.18 24.86 -16.44
N LEU A 109 5.10 24.95 -17.22
CA LEU A 109 4.30 23.79 -17.59
C LEU A 109 5.20 22.70 -18.21
N LEU A 110 5.08 21.47 -17.71
CA LEU A 110 5.78 20.34 -18.28
C LEU A 110 5.37 20.17 -19.75
N PRO A 111 6.30 19.77 -20.65
CA PRO A 111 5.99 19.58 -22.06
C PRO A 111 4.79 18.63 -22.24
N ALA A 112 3.83 19.00 -23.09
CA ALA A 112 2.61 18.21 -23.30
C ALA A 112 2.90 16.75 -23.71
N ALA A 113 3.93 16.53 -24.53
CA ALA A 113 4.37 15.18 -24.91
C ALA A 113 4.87 14.36 -23.70
N PHE A 114 5.60 14.98 -22.77
CA PHE A 114 6.04 14.35 -21.53
C PHE A 114 4.84 13.99 -20.66
N LEU A 115 3.93 14.94 -20.42
CA LEU A 115 2.72 14.71 -19.63
C LEU A 115 1.86 13.60 -20.21
N ASN A 116 1.71 13.53 -21.54
CA ASN A 116 0.94 12.48 -22.19
C ASN A 116 1.60 11.10 -22.01
N LYS A 117 2.92 10.99 -22.18
CA LYS A 117 3.65 9.74 -21.91
C LYS A 117 3.53 9.34 -20.43
N PHE A 118 3.77 10.29 -19.54
CA PHE A 118 3.74 10.07 -18.10
C PHE A 118 2.35 9.70 -17.59
N ARG A 119 1.28 10.28 -18.14
CA ARG A 119 -0.11 9.85 -17.86
C ARG A 119 -0.32 8.38 -18.18
N HIS A 120 0.11 7.91 -19.35
CA HIS A 120 0.00 6.49 -19.69
C HIS A 120 0.83 5.59 -18.78
N ILE A 121 2.03 6.02 -18.38
CA ILE A 121 2.88 5.29 -17.42
C ILE A 121 2.18 5.20 -16.07
N LEU A 122 1.75 6.34 -15.51
CA LEU A 122 1.05 6.39 -14.23
C LEU A 122 -0.23 5.57 -14.24
N GLN A 123 -1.01 5.66 -15.32
CA GLN A 123 -2.22 4.86 -15.47
C GLN A 123 -1.91 3.38 -15.37
N TYR A 124 -0.92 2.90 -16.13
CA TYR A 124 -0.59 1.48 -16.12
C TYR A 124 0.01 1.01 -14.79
N LEU A 125 0.86 1.82 -14.16
CA LEU A 125 1.37 1.51 -12.82
C LEU A 125 0.23 1.47 -11.78
N CYS A 126 -0.77 2.34 -11.88
CA CYS A 126 -1.95 2.30 -11.03
C CYS A 126 -2.81 1.05 -11.30
N GLU A 127 -2.96 0.62 -12.56
CA GLU A 127 -3.64 -0.62 -12.94
C GLU A 127 -2.91 -1.85 -12.36
N ILE A 128 -1.57 -1.89 -12.41
CA ILE A 128 -0.78 -2.95 -11.77
C ILE A 128 -0.99 -2.95 -10.24
N LEU A 129 -0.93 -1.78 -9.60
CA LEU A 129 -1.20 -1.67 -8.15
C LEU A 129 -2.64 -2.07 -7.80
N GLU A 130 -3.61 -1.83 -8.68
CA GLU A 130 -5.00 -2.23 -8.50
C GLU A 130 -5.13 -3.75 -8.50
N GLU A 131 -4.48 -4.42 -9.45
CA GLU A 131 -4.42 -5.88 -9.51
C GLU A 131 -3.72 -6.46 -8.27
N ILE A 132 -2.63 -5.83 -7.80
CA ILE A 132 -1.93 -6.20 -6.56
C ILE A 132 -2.84 -6.00 -5.33
N CYS A 133 -3.74 -5.02 -5.35
CA CYS A 133 -4.67 -4.80 -4.25
C CYS A 133 -5.90 -5.73 -4.31
N THR A 134 -6.09 -6.48 -5.40
CA THR A 134 -7.29 -7.30 -5.60
C THR A 134 -7.21 -8.62 -4.85
N HIS A 135 -8.31 -9.00 -4.18
CA HIS A 135 -8.39 -10.25 -3.46
C HIS A 135 -8.22 -11.46 -4.40
N GLY A 136 -7.37 -12.42 -4.02
CA GLY A 136 -7.17 -13.67 -4.75
C GLY A 136 -6.01 -13.66 -5.76
N PHE A 137 -5.68 -12.52 -6.39
CA PHE A 137 -4.61 -12.33 -7.39
C PHE A 137 -4.59 -13.34 -8.56
N SER A 138 -5.57 -14.24 -8.69
CA SER A 138 -5.50 -15.33 -9.67
C SER A 138 -5.47 -14.84 -11.12
N ILE A 139 -6.15 -13.72 -11.40
CA ILE A 139 -6.13 -13.07 -12.72
C ILE A 139 -4.73 -12.52 -13.02
N PHE A 140 -4.11 -11.84 -12.05
CA PHE A 140 -2.78 -11.28 -12.19
C PHE A 140 -1.68 -12.36 -12.24
N ASP A 141 -1.82 -13.42 -11.45
CA ASP A 141 -0.93 -14.59 -11.51
C ASP A 141 -1.00 -15.24 -12.91
N ASN A 142 -2.21 -15.43 -13.46
CA ASN A 142 -2.39 -15.92 -14.84
C ASN A 142 -1.79 -14.98 -15.89
N TYR A 143 -1.90 -13.67 -15.67
CA TYR A 143 -1.31 -12.67 -16.57
C TYR A 143 0.22 -12.78 -16.59
N LEU A 144 0.86 -12.83 -15.41
CA LEU A 144 2.31 -12.99 -15.28
C LEU A 144 2.79 -14.33 -15.83
N GLU A 145 2.07 -15.42 -15.57
CA GLU A 145 2.38 -16.72 -16.18
C GLU A 145 2.24 -16.65 -17.70
N GLY A 146 1.24 -15.95 -18.24
CA GLY A 146 1.10 -15.67 -19.67
C GLY A 146 2.31 -14.93 -20.24
N MET A 147 2.79 -13.91 -19.53
CA MET A 147 3.98 -13.14 -19.92
C MET A 147 5.25 -13.99 -19.89
N LEU A 148 5.44 -14.82 -18.85
CA LEU A 148 6.57 -15.75 -18.76
C LEU A 148 6.56 -16.81 -19.87
N ASN A 149 5.36 -17.27 -20.26
CA ASN A 149 5.19 -18.28 -21.30
C ASN A 149 5.27 -17.69 -22.72
N SER A 150 5.10 -16.38 -22.88
CA SER A 150 5.37 -15.72 -24.15
C SER A 150 6.88 -15.66 -24.37
N ASN A 151 7.40 -16.50 -25.27
CA ASN A 151 8.83 -16.68 -25.60
C ASN A 151 9.56 -15.42 -26.14
N THR A 152 9.03 -14.22 -25.93
CA THR A 152 9.70 -12.98 -26.27
C THR A 152 10.69 -12.64 -25.18
N THR A 153 11.98 -12.80 -25.47
CA THR A 153 13.05 -12.20 -24.67
C THR A 153 12.73 -10.72 -24.44
N PRO A 154 12.68 -10.24 -23.19
CA PRO A 154 12.40 -8.84 -22.91
C PRO A 154 13.45 -7.96 -23.62
N ASN A 155 13.08 -7.33 -24.74
CA ASN A 155 13.98 -6.45 -25.46
C ASN A 155 14.01 -5.10 -24.76
N ILE A 156 14.78 -5.02 -23.66
CA ILE A 156 14.80 -3.85 -22.79
C ILE A 156 15.69 -2.74 -23.35
N TYR A 157 16.66 -3.05 -24.22
CA TYR A 157 17.39 -2.06 -25.01
C TYR A 157 18.00 -2.72 -26.25
N HIS A 158 18.00 -2.03 -27.39
CA HIS A 158 18.75 -2.46 -28.59
C HIS A 158 20.28 -2.58 -28.38
N ASN A 159 20.81 -2.22 -27.21
CA ASN A 159 22.25 -2.09 -26.95
C ASN A 159 22.78 -2.85 -25.71
N HIS A 160 21.95 -3.63 -25.00
CA HIS A 160 22.47 -4.56 -24.00
C HIS A 160 22.32 -5.99 -24.51
N GLU A 161 23.40 -6.56 -25.05
CA GLU A 161 23.48 -7.98 -25.36
C GLU A 161 23.30 -8.77 -24.07
N ILE A 162 22.10 -9.31 -23.88
CA ILE A 162 21.81 -10.22 -22.79
C ILE A 162 22.25 -11.62 -23.24
N ASN A 163 23.42 -12.06 -22.76
CA ASN A 163 23.88 -13.44 -22.89
C ASN A 163 23.05 -14.36 -21.96
N HIS A 164 21.80 -14.64 -22.32
CA HIS A 164 21.09 -15.77 -21.75
C HIS A 164 21.45 -17.02 -22.55
N GLY A 165 22.08 -17.99 -21.87
CA GLY A 165 22.09 -19.37 -22.34
C GLY A 165 20.64 -19.79 -22.58
N ASN A 166 20.28 -19.91 -23.86
CA ASN A 166 18.98 -20.39 -24.32
C ASN A 166 18.60 -21.72 -23.63
N SER A 167 17.32 -21.85 -23.24
CA SER A 167 16.55 -23.10 -23.01
C SER A 167 16.06 -23.48 -21.60
N SER A 168 16.06 -22.57 -20.61
CA SER A 168 15.16 -22.72 -19.45
C SER A 168 14.39 -21.42 -19.20
N ILE A 169 13.23 -21.27 -19.84
CA ILE A 169 12.28 -20.24 -19.43
C ILE A 169 11.76 -20.66 -18.04
N ASP A 170 12.43 -20.06 -17.07
CA ASP A 170 12.25 -19.90 -15.62
C ASP A 170 11.35 -20.87 -14.85
N ALA A 171 11.75 -22.15 -14.80
CA ALA A 171 11.15 -23.12 -13.88
C ALA A 171 11.13 -22.61 -12.42
N ASN A 172 12.08 -21.76 -12.02
CA ASN A 172 12.17 -21.20 -10.66
C ASN A 172 11.07 -20.17 -10.38
N ALA A 173 10.77 -19.26 -11.31
CA ALA A 173 9.67 -18.30 -11.15
C ALA A 173 8.30 -18.99 -10.98
N LEU A 174 8.17 -20.21 -11.51
CA LEU A 174 6.96 -21.06 -11.42
C LEU A 174 6.96 -22.01 -10.21
N LYS A 175 8.03 -22.06 -9.41
CA LYS A 175 8.07 -22.82 -8.15
C LYS A 175 7.23 -22.15 -7.06
N TRP A 176 7.17 -22.80 -5.90
CA TRP A 176 6.34 -22.41 -4.77
C TRP A 176 7.17 -21.89 -3.61
N CYS A 177 6.54 -21.03 -2.82
CA CYS A 177 7.03 -20.55 -1.54
C CYS A 177 5.94 -20.64 -0.47
N LEU A 178 6.35 -20.73 0.79
CA LEU A 178 5.47 -20.68 1.95
C LEU A 178 5.67 -19.34 2.66
N LEU A 179 4.65 -18.50 2.61
CA LEU A 179 4.63 -17.18 3.22
C LEU A 179 3.89 -17.19 4.56
N VAL A 180 4.40 -16.40 5.49
CA VAL A 180 3.89 -16.20 6.84
C VAL A 180 3.50 -14.74 6.99
N PRO A 181 2.28 -14.33 6.60
CA PRO A 181 1.77 -12.99 6.89
C PRO A 181 1.59 -12.77 8.39
N TYR A 182 1.93 -11.58 8.85
CA TYR A 182 1.60 -11.11 10.19
C TYR A 182 0.30 -10.32 10.15
N ASP A 183 -0.69 -10.78 10.90
CA ASP A 183 -2.05 -10.22 10.94
C ASP A 183 -2.32 -9.40 12.22
N GLY A 184 -1.31 -9.17 13.07
CA GLY A 184 -1.47 -8.40 14.30
C GLY A 184 -2.23 -9.14 15.41
N SER A 185 -2.62 -10.40 15.22
CA SER A 185 -3.39 -11.16 16.21
C SER A 185 -2.57 -11.64 17.42
N TYR A 186 -1.25 -11.47 17.37
CA TYR A 186 -0.29 -11.97 18.36
C TYR A 186 0.78 -10.92 18.62
N VAL A 187 1.42 -10.98 19.80
CA VAL A 187 2.62 -10.17 20.05
C VAL A 187 3.69 -10.54 19.04
N LEU A 188 4.25 -9.53 18.37
CA LEU A 188 5.17 -9.70 17.24
C LEU A 188 6.36 -10.61 17.59
N ASP A 189 7.00 -10.37 18.73
CA ASP A 189 8.17 -11.15 19.16
C ASP A 189 7.82 -12.63 19.41
N GLU A 190 6.71 -12.89 20.10
CA GLU A 190 6.25 -14.27 20.35
C GLU A 190 5.89 -15.01 19.05
N PHE A 191 5.32 -14.27 18.08
CA PHE A 191 4.99 -14.78 16.76
C PHE A 191 6.26 -15.19 16.01
N ILE A 192 7.25 -14.30 15.95
CA ILE A 192 8.54 -14.54 15.28
C ILE A 192 9.26 -15.72 15.94
N ASP A 193 9.41 -15.72 17.27
CA ASP A 193 10.09 -16.80 18.01
C ASP A 193 9.45 -18.18 17.79
N CYS A 194 8.12 -18.22 17.64
CA CYS A 194 7.42 -19.47 17.36
C CYS A 194 7.80 -20.04 15.99
N PHE A 195 7.96 -19.18 14.99
CA PHE A 195 8.29 -19.61 13.63
C PHE A 195 9.75 -19.96 13.45
N THR A 196 10.66 -19.17 14.00
CA THR A 196 12.10 -19.40 13.92
C THR A 196 12.47 -20.74 14.56
N SER A 197 11.87 -21.06 15.71
CA SER A 197 12.00 -22.36 16.37
C SER A 197 11.35 -23.51 15.59
N SER A 198 10.14 -23.32 15.04
CA SER A 198 9.42 -24.36 14.29
C SER A 198 10.07 -24.74 12.95
N PHE A 199 10.78 -23.81 12.31
CA PHE A 199 11.46 -24.06 11.05
C PHE A 199 12.90 -24.52 11.19
N HIS A 200 13.43 -24.61 12.42
CA HIS A 200 14.85 -24.86 12.68
C HIS A 200 15.75 -23.93 11.86
N MET A 201 15.37 -22.65 11.80
CA MET A 201 16.12 -21.63 11.07
C MET A 201 17.52 -21.46 11.69
N SER A 202 18.51 -21.18 10.85
CA SER A 202 19.80 -20.69 11.36
C SER A 202 19.62 -19.32 12.01
N HIS A 203 20.61 -18.84 12.77
CA HIS A 203 20.54 -17.50 13.35
C HIS A 203 20.38 -16.41 12.28
N GLU A 204 21.15 -16.50 11.18
CA GLU A 204 21.07 -15.54 10.06
C GLU A 204 19.69 -15.59 9.38
N ASP A 205 19.15 -16.79 9.13
CA ASP A 205 17.81 -16.94 8.52
C ASP A 205 16.70 -16.43 9.47
N SER A 206 16.88 -16.62 10.78
CA SER A 206 15.95 -16.15 11.81
C SER A 206 15.93 -14.62 11.88
N GLU A 207 17.09 -13.97 11.85
CA GLU A 207 17.20 -12.51 11.82
C GLU A 207 16.58 -11.94 10.54
N SER A 208 16.91 -12.52 9.39
CA SER A 208 16.34 -12.14 8.09
C SER A 208 14.81 -12.27 8.07
N PHE A 209 14.28 -13.39 8.56
CA PHE A 209 12.84 -13.64 8.64
C PHE A 209 12.12 -12.67 9.60
N SER A 210 12.76 -12.36 10.74
CA SER A 210 12.26 -11.38 11.71
C SER A 210 12.18 -9.96 11.12
N MET A 211 13.25 -9.54 10.42
CA MET A 211 13.27 -8.27 9.70
C MET A 211 12.18 -8.18 8.64
N ASP A 212 12.01 -9.24 7.84
CA ASP A 212 10.98 -9.32 6.80
C ASP A 212 9.57 -9.15 7.37
N ILE A 213 9.25 -9.83 8.49
CA ILE A 213 7.95 -9.67 9.14
C ILE A 213 7.78 -8.23 9.65
N THR A 214 8.81 -7.65 10.25
CA THR A 214 8.73 -6.32 10.87
C THR A 214 8.58 -5.21 9.82
N GLU A 215 9.35 -5.29 8.74
CA GLU A 215 9.39 -4.28 7.67
C GLU A 215 8.26 -4.48 6.67
N CYS A 216 8.11 -5.71 6.14
CA CYS A 216 7.15 -6.00 5.08
C CYS A 216 5.79 -6.45 5.61
N GLY A 217 5.70 -6.95 6.84
CA GLY A 217 4.47 -7.55 7.37
C GLY A 217 4.27 -9.02 6.97
N PHE A 218 5.29 -9.66 6.40
CA PHE A 218 5.27 -11.09 6.07
C PHE A 218 6.69 -11.66 5.97
N GLY A 219 6.88 -12.93 6.33
CA GLY A 219 8.13 -13.66 6.14
C GLY A 219 8.02 -14.76 5.08
N CYS A 220 9.13 -15.12 4.44
CA CYS A 220 9.21 -16.27 3.53
C CYS A 220 9.90 -17.44 4.22
N ALA A 221 9.14 -18.48 4.58
CA ALA A 221 9.67 -19.60 5.36
C ALA A 221 10.22 -20.75 4.50
N LYS A 222 9.71 -20.92 3.28
CA LYS A 222 10.22 -21.87 2.28
C LYS A 222 10.24 -21.19 0.92
N TYR A 223 11.31 -21.39 0.17
CA TYR A 223 11.54 -20.74 -1.13
C TYR A 223 12.08 -21.74 -2.15
N LEU A 224 11.62 -21.63 -3.41
CA LEU A 224 11.98 -22.51 -4.52
C LEU A 224 11.76 -24.00 -4.24
N VAL A 225 10.62 -24.32 -3.62
CA VAL A 225 10.23 -25.71 -3.30
C VAL A 225 9.05 -26.16 -4.15
N ASP A 226 8.80 -27.47 -4.14
CA ASP A 226 7.61 -28.05 -4.76
C ASP A 226 6.37 -27.81 -3.89
N ILE A 227 5.20 -27.79 -4.54
CA ILE A 227 3.92 -27.54 -3.85
C ILE A 227 3.67 -28.52 -2.69
N ASP A 228 4.09 -29.77 -2.85
CA ASP A 228 3.88 -30.80 -1.83
C ASP A 228 4.77 -30.58 -0.60
N GLU A 229 5.97 -30.01 -0.77
CA GLU A 229 6.80 -29.59 0.35
C GLU A 229 6.17 -28.42 1.10
N CYS A 230 5.65 -27.42 0.39
CA CYS A 230 4.87 -26.33 0.99
C CYS A 230 3.67 -26.85 1.79
N LYS A 231 2.90 -27.80 1.24
CA LYS A 231 1.74 -28.41 1.91
C LYS A 231 2.15 -29.17 3.16
N LYS A 232 3.24 -29.95 3.11
CA LYS A 232 3.79 -30.67 4.27
C LYS A 232 4.23 -29.70 5.37
N ALA A 233 4.99 -28.67 5.02
CA ALA A 233 5.44 -27.64 5.95
C ALA A 233 4.26 -26.90 6.59
N LYS A 234 3.28 -26.47 5.79
CA LYS A 234 2.06 -25.82 6.28
C LYS A 234 1.32 -26.68 7.30
N LYS A 235 1.06 -27.95 6.96
CA LYS A 235 0.35 -28.89 7.85
C LYS A 235 1.09 -29.11 9.17
N TYR A 236 2.42 -29.22 9.12
CA TYR A 236 3.25 -29.39 10.31
C TYR A 236 3.13 -28.19 11.25
N ILE A 237 3.23 -26.97 10.71
CA ILE A 237 3.12 -25.75 11.51
C ILE A 237 1.72 -25.57 12.06
N ASP A 238 0.68 -25.80 11.26
CA ASP A 238 -0.70 -25.69 11.72
C ASP A 238 -0.95 -26.61 12.93
N GLN A 239 -0.33 -27.81 12.95
CA GLN A 239 -0.40 -28.73 14.09
C GLN A 239 0.36 -28.20 15.31
N LEU A 240 1.60 -27.74 15.15
CA LEU A 240 2.38 -27.14 16.23
C LEU A 240 1.67 -25.92 16.85
N TRP A 241 1.10 -25.08 15.99
CA TRP A 241 0.42 -23.86 16.38
C TRP A 241 -0.83 -24.15 17.20
N ARG A 242 -1.65 -25.13 16.77
CA ARG A 242 -2.84 -25.56 17.52
C ARG A 242 -2.49 -26.08 18.91
N ILE A 243 -1.40 -26.85 19.03
CA ILE A 243 -0.92 -27.36 20.32
C ILE A 243 -0.50 -26.21 21.24
N LYS A 244 0.25 -25.23 20.71
CA LYS A 244 0.78 -24.11 21.51
C LYS A 244 -0.29 -23.07 21.87
N TYR A 245 -1.23 -22.78 20.97
CA TYR A 245 -2.18 -21.67 21.09
C TYR A 245 -3.66 -22.10 21.15
N LYS A 246 -3.95 -23.24 21.79
CA LYS A 246 -5.32 -23.69 22.11
C LYS A 246 -6.25 -23.73 20.87
N ASP A 247 -5.84 -24.50 19.86
CA ASP A 247 -6.58 -24.72 18.62
C ASP A 247 -6.79 -23.50 17.71
N ARG A 248 -6.10 -22.38 17.95
CA ARG A 248 -6.06 -21.28 17.00
C ARG A 248 -5.32 -21.71 15.72
N THR A 249 -5.80 -21.22 14.59
CA THR A 249 -5.14 -21.39 13.29
C THR A 249 -4.18 -20.24 13.03
N VAL A 250 -3.10 -20.52 12.30
CA VAL A 250 -2.16 -19.52 11.82
C VAL A 250 -2.33 -19.32 10.32
N ASN A 251 -2.23 -18.06 9.88
CA ASN A 251 -2.45 -17.70 8.49
C ASN A 251 -1.20 -18.02 7.67
N LEU A 252 -1.15 -19.21 7.05
CA LEU A 252 -0.06 -19.60 6.14
C LEU A 252 -0.51 -19.58 4.70
N ARG A 253 0.27 -18.94 3.82
CA ARG A 253 -0.06 -18.78 2.39
C ARG A 253 0.96 -19.52 1.54
N ILE A 254 0.49 -20.48 0.74
CA ILE A 254 1.30 -21.12 -0.30
C ILE A 254 1.13 -20.28 -1.57
N SER A 255 2.23 -19.74 -2.08
CA SER A 255 2.24 -18.82 -3.21
C SER A 255 3.28 -19.22 -4.25
N LYS A 256 3.14 -18.73 -5.47
CA LYS A 256 4.17 -18.83 -6.50
C LYS A 256 5.32 -17.86 -6.22
N VAL A 257 6.51 -18.18 -6.73
CA VAL A 257 7.70 -17.32 -6.59
C VAL A 257 7.53 -15.98 -7.30
N HIS A 258 6.94 -15.96 -8.50
CA HIS A 258 6.63 -14.69 -9.17
C HIS A 258 5.71 -13.79 -8.33
N ARG A 259 4.81 -14.37 -7.53
CA ARG A 259 3.94 -13.61 -6.63
C ARG A 259 4.72 -12.99 -5.48
N LEU A 260 5.66 -13.72 -4.89
CA LEU A 260 6.58 -13.15 -3.89
C LEU A 260 7.40 -12.00 -4.47
N TYR A 261 7.89 -12.14 -5.70
CA TYR A 261 8.59 -11.07 -6.40
C TYR A 261 7.73 -9.81 -6.54
N ILE A 262 6.47 -9.94 -6.98
CA ILE A 262 5.54 -8.81 -7.08
C ILE A 262 5.26 -8.19 -5.72
N MET A 263 5.07 -9.01 -4.68
CA MET A 263 4.86 -8.51 -3.33
C MET A 263 6.01 -7.62 -2.86
N ARG A 264 7.26 -7.98 -3.23
CA ARG A 264 8.47 -7.19 -2.93
C ARG A 264 8.69 -6.02 -3.89
N LEU A 265 8.14 -6.11 -5.11
CA LEU A 265 8.26 -5.07 -6.12
C LEU A 265 7.25 -3.93 -5.92
N ALA A 266 6.05 -4.19 -5.41
CA ALA A 266 5.00 -3.19 -5.25
C ALA A 266 5.46 -1.91 -4.51
N PRO A 267 6.23 -1.98 -3.40
CA PRO A 267 6.77 -0.81 -2.73
C PRO A 267 7.74 0.01 -3.60
N ILE A 268 8.47 -0.64 -4.52
CA ILE A 268 9.34 0.03 -5.50
C ILE A 268 8.49 0.81 -6.50
N LEU A 269 7.44 0.20 -7.04
CA LEU A 269 6.52 0.87 -7.97
C LEU A 269 5.85 2.08 -7.31
N ILE A 270 5.38 1.92 -6.06
CA ILE A 270 4.84 3.02 -5.25
C ILE A 270 5.89 4.12 -5.06
N GLY A 271 7.14 3.75 -4.76
CA GLY A 271 8.26 4.67 -4.62
C GLY A 271 8.53 5.49 -5.88
N VAL A 272 8.53 4.83 -7.05
CA VAL A 272 8.70 5.49 -8.36
C VAL A 272 7.57 6.49 -8.62
N ILE A 273 6.31 6.11 -8.40
CA ILE A 273 5.17 7.02 -8.57
C ILE A 273 5.31 8.24 -7.66
N TYR A 274 5.63 8.00 -6.38
CA TYR A 274 5.78 9.04 -5.38
C TYR A 274 6.90 10.02 -5.72
N GLU A 275 8.10 9.53 -6.04
CA GLU A 275 9.27 10.36 -6.36
C GLU A 275 8.98 11.35 -7.50
N TYR A 276 8.14 10.97 -8.46
CA TYR A 276 7.79 11.84 -9.58
C TYR A 276 6.59 12.74 -9.32
N CYS A 277 5.59 12.29 -8.56
CA CYS A 277 4.37 13.06 -8.36
C CYS A 277 4.45 14.01 -7.17
N PHE A 278 5.16 13.61 -6.12
CA PHE A 278 5.38 14.43 -4.95
C PHE A 278 6.21 15.67 -5.34
N ASP A 279 5.88 16.83 -4.78
CA ASP A 279 6.49 18.15 -5.05
C ASP A 279 6.14 18.85 -6.39
N LYS A 280 5.21 18.32 -7.20
CA LYS A 280 4.75 19.01 -8.43
C LYS A 280 3.23 19.05 -8.51
N THR A 281 2.62 20.21 -8.33
CA THR A 281 1.15 20.38 -8.26
C THR A 281 0.45 19.82 -9.50
N GLN A 282 1.03 20.02 -10.69
CA GLN A 282 0.50 19.45 -11.92
C GLN A 282 0.46 17.91 -11.88
N LEU A 283 1.49 17.24 -11.35
CA LEU A 283 1.55 15.78 -11.29
C LEU A 283 0.74 15.21 -10.12
N CYS A 284 0.66 15.91 -8.98
CA CYS A 284 -0.28 15.59 -7.89
C CYS A 284 -1.73 15.55 -8.40
N ASN A 285 -2.11 16.52 -9.24
CA ASN A 285 -3.44 16.55 -9.87
C ASN A 285 -3.67 15.33 -10.78
N ILE A 286 -2.67 15.01 -11.62
CA ILE A 286 -2.75 13.84 -12.50
C ILE A 286 -2.89 12.55 -11.70
N LEU A 287 -2.06 12.35 -10.68
CA LEU A 287 -2.10 11.14 -9.85
C LEU A 287 -3.43 11.05 -9.08
N SER A 288 -3.91 12.16 -8.51
CA SER A 288 -5.21 12.20 -7.81
C SER A 288 -6.38 11.88 -8.76
N GLU A 289 -6.35 12.40 -9.99
CA GLU A 289 -7.35 12.07 -10.99
C GLU A 289 -7.28 10.58 -11.38
N MET A 290 -6.06 10.06 -11.58
CA MET A 290 -5.81 8.68 -11.97
C MET A 290 -6.35 7.71 -10.92
N VAL A 291 -5.95 7.89 -9.67
CA VAL A 291 -6.19 6.97 -8.54
C VAL A 291 -7.66 6.93 -8.11
N PHE A 292 -8.36 8.06 -8.16
CA PHE A 292 -9.73 8.16 -7.65
C PHE A 292 -10.81 8.13 -8.73
N LYS A 293 -10.49 8.45 -10.00
CA LYS A 293 -11.49 8.55 -11.08
C LYS A 293 -11.22 7.63 -12.27
N GLN A 294 -9.98 7.54 -12.73
CA GLN A 294 -9.68 6.81 -13.98
C GLN A 294 -9.44 5.32 -13.75
N THR A 295 -8.81 4.95 -12.64
CA THR A 295 -8.65 3.56 -12.20
C THR A 295 -9.56 3.26 -11.00
N LYS A 296 -9.66 1.99 -10.61
CA LYS A 296 -10.38 1.59 -9.40
C LYS A 296 -9.43 1.42 -8.22
N LEU A 297 -8.14 1.77 -8.35
CA LEU A 297 -7.10 1.56 -7.35
C LEU A 297 -7.53 2.00 -5.95
N ALA A 298 -8.02 3.23 -5.78
CA ALA A 298 -8.43 3.72 -4.46
C ALA A 298 -9.57 2.88 -3.84
N LYS A 299 -10.58 2.53 -4.66
CA LYS A 299 -11.72 1.74 -4.22
C LYS A 299 -11.32 0.30 -3.91
N VAL A 300 -10.52 -0.32 -4.77
CA VAL A 300 -10.02 -1.70 -4.59
C VAL A 300 -9.12 -1.78 -3.36
N PHE A 301 -8.22 -0.82 -3.15
CA PHE A 301 -7.43 -0.72 -1.94
C PHE A 301 -8.32 -0.65 -0.69
N LEU A 302 -9.25 0.30 -0.65
CA LEU A 302 -10.14 0.51 0.50
C LEU A 302 -10.87 -0.77 0.88
N LEU A 303 -11.39 -1.49 -0.13
CA LEU A 303 -12.15 -2.72 0.05
C LEU A 303 -11.28 -3.94 0.37
N ASN A 304 -9.97 -3.90 0.19
CA ASN A 304 -9.08 -5.06 0.39
C ASN A 304 -7.93 -4.81 1.37
N GLN A 305 -7.80 -3.61 1.94
CA GLN A 305 -6.65 -3.21 2.77
C GLN A 305 -6.29 -4.20 3.88
N TYR A 306 -7.28 -4.81 4.54
CA TYR A 306 -7.10 -5.82 5.60
C TYR A 306 -6.33 -7.07 5.15
N SER A 307 -6.33 -7.36 3.84
CA SER A 307 -5.67 -8.53 3.26
C SER A 307 -4.26 -8.24 2.72
N LEU A 308 -3.90 -6.96 2.62
CA LEU A 308 -2.63 -6.46 2.14
C LEU A 308 -1.58 -6.49 3.26
N TRP A 309 -0.32 -6.60 2.88
CA TRP A 309 0.80 -6.56 3.83
C TRP A 309 1.20 -5.12 4.16
N LYS A 310 1.87 -4.95 5.29
CA LYS A 310 2.19 -3.66 5.91
C LYS A 310 2.78 -2.66 4.92
N GLU A 311 3.85 -3.04 4.21
CA GLU A 311 4.57 -2.10 3.35
C GLU A 311 3.73 -1.54 2.18
N VAL A 312 2.81 -2.34 1.62
CA VAL A 312 1.88 -1.83 0.60
C VAL A 312 0.79 -0.96 1.21
N ARG A 313 0.26 -1.30 2.39
CA ARG A 313 -0.71 -0.43 3.08
C ARG A 313 -0.10 0.93 3.36
N ASP A 314 1.07 0.94 3.99
CA ASP A 314 1.80 2.15 4.35
C ASP A 314 2.20 2.93 3.10
N GLY A 315 2.71 2.26 2.06
CA GLY A 315 3.06 2.91 0.79
C GLY A 315 1.85 3.55 0.11
N MET A 316 0.71 2.85 0.05
CA MET A 316 -0.50 3.40 -0.55
C MET A 316 -1.00 4.63 0.20
N VAL A 317 -1.01 4.60 1.53
CA VAL A 317 -1.47 5.73 2.35
C VAL A 317 -0.49 6.90 2.33
N PHE A 318 0.76 6.66 2.69
CA PHE A 318 1.77 7.70 2.92
C PHE A 318 2.49 8.15 1.65
N ARG A 319 2.25 7.51 0.50
CA ARG A 319 2.90 7.90 -0.76
C ARG A 319 1.93 8.08 -1.92
N ILE A 320 0.90 7.26 -2.05
CA ILE A 320 -0.06 7.41 -3.16
C ILE A 320 -1.21 8.32 -2.78
N PHE A 321 -1.93 8.04 -1.69
CA PHE A 321 -3.13 8.82 -1.32
C PHE A 321 -2.78 10.15 -0.67
N VAL A 322 -1.66 10.28 0.04
CA VAL A 322 -1.23 11.56 0.62
C VAL A 322 -1.20 12.70 -0.40
N VAL A 323 -0.95 12.40 -1.68
CA VAL A 323 -0.89 13.41 -2.74
C VAL A 323 -2.23 14.13 -2.94
N SER A 324 -3.34 13.50 -2.56
CA SER A 324 -4.68 14.08 -2.67
C SER A 324 -4.83 15.29 -1.76
N LYS A 325 -4.07 15.36 -0.67
CA LYS A 325 -4.04 16.50 0.25
C LYS A 325 -3.63 17.79 -0.46
N TYR A 326 -2.70 17.72 -1.40
CA TYR A 326 -2.12 18.90 -2.07
C TYR A 326 -2.99 19.49 -3.17
N THR A 327 -4.16 18.91 -3.45
CA THR A 327 -5.05 19.41 -4.50
C THR A 327 -6.49 19.46 -4.01
N LYS A 328 -7.21 20.54 -4.32
CA LYS A 328 -8.62 20.67 -3.96
C LYS A 328 -9.47 19.52 -4.50
N ALA A 329 -9.23 19.14 -5.76
CA ALA A 329 -9.94 18.03 -6.39
C ALA A 329 -9.61 16.68 -5.72
N GLY A 330 -8.34 16.45 -5.37
CA GLY A 330 -7.91 15.24 -4.66
C GLY A 330 -8.59 15.10 -3.30
N ARG A 331 -8.61 16.17 -2.49
CA ARG A 331 -9.29 16.18 -1.18
C ARG A 331 -10.76 15.82 -1.29
N ILE A 332 -11.49 16.43 -2.23
CA ILE A 332 -12.90 16.14 -2.44
C ILE A 332 -13.11 14.70 -2.93
N ASN A 333 -12.26 14.19 -3.84
CA ASN A 333 -12.36 12.81 -4.30
C ASN A 333 -12.14 11.80 -3.15
N ALA A 334 -11.15 12.03 -2.29
CA ALA A 334 -10.89 11.20 -1.12
C ALA A 334 -12.06 11.22 -0.12
N ALA A 335 -12.60 12.42 0.16
CA ALA A 335 -13.80 12.59 0.99
C ALA A 335 -15.03 11.88 0.40
N THR A 336 -15.22 11.96 -0.91
CA THR A 336 -16.30 11.26 -1.63
C THR A 336 -16.17 9.75 -1.45
N LEU A 337 -14.98 9.19 -1.71
CA LEU A 337 -14.74 7.76 -1.58
C LEU A 337 -14.97 7.27 -0.13
N PHE A 338 -14.58 8.08 0.85
CA PHE A 338 -14.85 7.83 2.26
C PHE A 338 -16.36 7.79 2.57
N LEU A 339 -17.10 8.83 2.18
CA LEU A 339 -18.56 8.92 2.35
C LEU A 339 -19.29 7.74 1.72
N ASP A 340 -18.85 7.30 0.55
CA ASP A 340 -19.47 6.20 -0.19
C ASP A 340 -19.24 4.84 0.46
N ASN A 341 -18.19 4.71 1.28
CA ASN A 341 -17.80 3.44 1.90
C ASN A 341 -17.79 3.48 3.44
N ILE A 342 -18.37 4.53 4.02
CA ILE A 342 -18.31 4.80 5.46
C ILE A 342 -18.81 3.62 6.30
N HIS A 343 -19.90 2.96 5.88
CA HIS A 343 -20.40 1.78 6.57
C HIS A 343 -19.37 0.65 6.58
N ASN A 344 -18.82 0.30 5.41
CA ASN A 344 -17.81 -0.75 5.31
C ASN A 344 -16.54 -0.45 6.12
N LEU A 345 -16.09 0.81 6.10
CA LEU A 345 -14.91 1.25 6.85
C LEU A 345 -15.11 1.08 8.36
N TYR A 346 -16.21 1.61 8.90
CA TYR A 346 -16.48 1.55 10.33
C TYR A 346 -16.82 0.15 10.82
N THR A 347 -17.64 -0.59 10.06
CA THR A 347 -17.98 -1.99 10.40
C THR A 347 -16.73 -2.85 10.45
N ARG A 348 -15.84 -2.78 9.45
CA ARG A 348 -14.61 -3.60 9.44
C ARG A 348 -13.62 -3.19 10.51
N HIS A 349 -13.40 -1.89 10.68
CA HIS A 349 -12.52 -1.39 11.74
C HIS A 349 -12.98 -1.81 13.15
N LEU A 350 -14.26 -2.18 13.33
CA LEU A 350 -14.77 -2.72 14.60
C LEU A 350 -14.58 -4.21 14.77
N TYR A 351 -14.55 -4.96 13.68
CA TYR A 351 -14.42 -6.42 13.73
C TYR A 351 -12.96 -6.87 13.66
N ASP A 352 -12.06 -6.08 13.06
CA ASP A 352 -10.64 -6.36 13.08
C ASP A 352 -10.05 -5.98 14.45
N ALA A 353 -9.65 -6.99 15.22
CA ALA A 353 -9.09 -6.83 16.57
C ALA A 353 -7.69 -6.19 16.62
N SER A 354 -7.07 -5.92 15.48
CA SER A 354 -5.78 -5.24 15.40
C SER A 354 -5.98 -3.73 15.13
N GLU A 355 -5.45 -2.92 16.04
CA GLU A 355 -5.57 -1.45 16.07
C GLU A 355 -5.09 -0.73 14.78
N ASP A 356 -4.32 -1.41 13.92
CA ASP A 356 -3.64 -0.86 12.74
C ASP A 356 -4.33 -1.10 11.37
N THR A 357 -5.58 -1.57 11.33
CA THR A 357 -6.14 -2.18 10.10
C THR A 357 -6.78 -1.25 9.08
N CYS A 358 -7.26 -0.07 9.50
CA CYS A 358 -7.97 0.82 8.58
C CYS A 358 -7.16 2.07 8.24
N SER A 359 -6.03 1.84 7.57
CA SER A 359 -5.08 2.84 7.06
C SER A 359 -5.72 3.97 6.24
N PHE A 360 -6.90 3.74 5.63
CA PHE A 360 -7.61 4.82 4.91
C PHE A 360 -8.13 5.93 5.83
N PHE A 361 -8.35 5.68 7.13
CA PHE A 361 -8.67 6.75 8.08
C PHE A 361 -7.52 7.74 8.23
N ASP A 362 -6.27 7.31 8.09
CA ASP A 362 -5.11 8.20 8.13
C ASP A 362 -5.09 9.17 6.95
N VAL A 363 -5.62 8.76 5.79
CA VAL A 363 -5.81 9.65 4.62
C VAL A 363 -6.86 10.71 4.96
N ILE A 364 -7.98 10.31 5.56
CA ILE A 364 -9.07 11.24 5.92
C ILE A 364 -8.63 12.20 7.02
N GLY A 365 -7.92 11.70 8.03
CA GLY A 365 -7.34 12.53 9.09
C GLY A 365 -6.40 13.62 8.56
N GLN A 366 -5.72 13.37 7.43
CA GLN A 366 -4.84 14.36 6.81
C GLN A 366 -5.56 15.44 6.00
N ILE A 367 -6.83 15.26 5.63
CA ILE A 367 -7.60 16.22 4.82
C ILE A 367 -8.77 16.85 5.58
N ILE A 368 -9.17 16.28 6.73
CA ILE A 368 -10.32 16.74 7.50
C ILE A 368 -10.10 18.12 8.13
N ASN A 369 -8.83 18.53 8.30
CA ASN A 369 -8.49 19.87 8.80
C ASN A 369 -8.81 20.98 7.80
N CYS A 370 -9.06 20.65 6.53
CA CYS A 370 -9.48 21.61 5.51
C CYS A 370 -10.99 21.91 5.66
N PRO A 371 -11.42 23.14 5.99
CA PRO A 371 -12.83 23.49 6.17
C PRO A 371 -13.71 23.16 4.95
N SER A 372 -13.17 23.31 3.74
CA SER A 372 -13.89 22.96 2.50
C SER A 372 -14.23 21.46 2.41
N VAL A 373 -13.40 20.59 2.99
CA VAL A 373 -13.68 19.15 3.10
C VAL A 373 -14.75 18.88 4.15
N VAL A 374 -14.68 19.55 5.31
CA VAL A 374 -15.70 19.40 6.37
C VAL A 374 -17.07 19.83 5.88
N VAL A 375 -17.16 21.00 5.23
CA VAL A 375 -18.40 21.50 4.62
C VAL A 375 -18.93 20.48 3.61
N TYR A 376 -18.07 19.99 2.71
CA TYR A 376 -18.45 18.97 1.74
C TYR A 376 -19.01 17.70 2.41
N LEU A 377 -18.35 17.18 3.45
CA LEU A 377 -18.81 16.00 4.18
C LEU A 377 -20.20 16.22 4.80
N ILE A 378 -20.42 17.36 5.45
CA ILE A 378 -21.70 17.69 6.09
C ILE A 378 -22.80 17.82 5.03
N GLU A 379 -22.57 18.58 3.96
CA GLU A 379 -23.54 18.80 2.88
C GLU A 379 -23.89 17.50 2.15
N ASN A 380 -22.96 16.54 2.11
CA ASN A 380 -23.16 15.22 1.48
C ASN A 380 -23.60 14.13 2.48
N GLY A 381 -24.16 14.53 3.62
CA GLY A 381 -24.90 13.64 4.51
C GLY A 381 -24.04 12.80 5.46
N PHE A 382 -22.78 13.20 5.71
CA PHE A 382 -21.90 12.50 6.67
C PHE A 382 -22.59 12.20 8.00
N LEU A 383 -23.25 13.20 8.60
CA LEU A 383 -23.92 13.05 9.89
C LEU A 383 -25.03 11.99 9.86
N SER A 384 -25.85 11.99 8.81
CA SER A 384 -26.90 10.99 8.62
C SER A 384 -26.29 9.59 8.49
N LYS A 385 -25.29 9.43 7.63
CA LYS A 385 -24.62 8.14 7.42
C LYS A 385 -23.93 7.63 8.69
N MET A 386 -23.35 8.52 9.50
CA MET A 386 -22.76 8.15 10.78
C MET A 386 -23.80 7.68 11.80
N ILE A 387 -24.96 8.33 11.86
CA ILE A 387 -26.08 7.87 12.69
C ILE A 387 -26.53 6.48 12.24
N ASP A 388 -26.63 6.23 10.93
CA ASP A 388 -27.00 4.93 10.39
C ASP A 388 -25.98 3.84 10.77
N VAL A 389 -24.68 4.16 10.66
CA VAL A 389 -23.59 3.27 11.06
C VAL A 389 -23.66 2.95 12.54
N ILE A 390 -23.76 3.97 13.41
CA ILE A 390 -23.83 3.76 14.86
C ILE A 390 -25.07 2.94 15.21
N SER A 391 -26.22 3.26 14.60
CA SER A 391 -27.47 2.52 14.80
C SER A 391 -27.32 1.05 14.42
N HIS A 392 -26.73 0.78 13.25
CA HIS A 392 -26.44 -0.59 12.82
C HIS A 392 -25.54 -1.31 13.83
N LEU A 393 -24.45 -0.69 14.27
CA LEU A 393 -23.54 -1.28 15.24
C LEU A 393 -24.21 -1.59 16.59
N LEU A 394 -25.05 -0.68 17.09
CA LEU A 394 -25.84 -0.91 18.30
C LEU A 394 -26.78 -2.11 18.13
N THR A 395 -27.42 -2.25 16.97
CA THR A 395 -28.27 -3.42 16.70
C THR A 395 -27.47 -4.73 16.64
N THR A 396 -26.23 -4.72 16.12
CA THR A 396 -25.39 -5.93 16.09
C THR A 396 -24.99 -6.44 17.48
N VAL A 397 -24.96 -5.57 18.49
CA VAL A 397 -24.72 -5.95 19.90
C VAL A 397 -26.03 -6.22 20.67
N GLY A 398 -27.17 -6.28 19.97
CA GLY A 398 -28.48 -6.64 20.52
C GLY A 398 -29.19 -5.50 21.26
N ILE A 399 -28.90 -4.24 20.90
CA ILE A 399 -29.64 -3.08 21.39
C ILE A 399 -30.77 -2.78 20.41
N GLU A 400 -32.02 -2.90 20.87
CA GLU A 400 -33.22 -2.67 20.07
C GLU A 400 -33.59 -1.19 19.99
N ALA A 401 -34.42 -0.85 18.99
CA ALA A 401 -34.96 0.49 18.85
C ALA A 401 -35.78 0.89 20.09
N GLY A 402 -35.56 2.11 20.59
CA GLY A 402 -36.20 2.60 21.82
C GLY A 402 -35.50 2.20 23.12
N ALA A 403 -34.40 1.44 23.05
CA ALA A 403 -33.59 1.14 24.23
C ALA A 403 -32.87 2.37 24.76
N ASP A 404 -32.97 2.60 26.08
CA ASP A 404 -32.17 3.59 26.78
C ASP A 404 -30.76 3.03 27.04
N VAL A 405 -29.82 3.42 26.18
CA VAL A 405 -28.41 2.99 26.26
C VAL A 405 -27.78 3.37 27.60
N MET A 406 -28.18 4.50 28.20
CA MET A 406 -27.67 4.94 29.50
C MET A 406 -28.17 4.04 30.63
N GLN A 407 -29.44 3.62 30.59
CA GLN A 407 -29.96 2.65 31.53
C GLN A 407 -29.34 1.26 31.36
N LEU A 408 -29.08 0.83 30.12
CA LEU A 408 -28.40 -0.45 29.84
C LEU A 408 -26.97 -0.43 30.40
N TYR A 409 -26.27 0.69 30.24
CA TYR A 409 -24.94 0.91 30.80
C TYR A 409 -24.95 0.86 32.33
N GLN A 410 -25.95 1.47 32.98
CA GLN A 410 -26.09 1.46 34.44
C GLN A 410 -26.52 0.10 35.02
N LYS A 411 -27.29 -0.70 34.29
CA LYS A 411 -27.88 -1.97 34.79
C LYS A 411 -27.01 -3.22 34.58
N GLY A 412 -26.03 -3.20 33.67
CA GLY A 412 -25.20 -4.37 33.37
C GLY A 412 -23.77 -4.24 33.89
N LYS A 413 -23.21 -5.29 34.52
CA LYS A 413 -21.75 -5.42 34.69
C LYS A 413 -21.06 -6.08 33.49
N ARG A 414 -21.73 -7.00 32.77
CA ARG A 414 -21.14 -7.74 31.63
C ARG A 414 -21.47 -7.17 30.25
N LYS A 415 -22.67 -6.62 30.04
CA LYS A 415 -23.02 -5.92 28.77
C LYS A 415 -22.39 -4.52 28.70
N SER A 416 -22.14 -3.90 29.85
CA SER A 416 -21.40 -2.63 29.92
C SER A 416 -19.93 -2.83 29.58
N GLU A 417 -19.29 -3.96 29.89
CA GLU A 417 -17.92 -4.24 29.46
C GLU A 417 -17.81 -4.31 27.93
N SER A 418 -18.73 -4.99 27.22
CA SER A 418 -18.72 -4.99 25.75
C SER A 418 -19.01 -3.63 25.11
N LEU A 419 -19.93 -2.84 25.71
CA LEU A 419 -20.20 -1.46 25.30
C LEU A 419 -19.04 -0.52 25.61
N LEU A 420 -18.40 -0.69 26.76
CA LEU A 420 -17.29 0.12 27.22
C LEU A 420 -16.01 -0.24 26.46
N GLU A 421 -15.77 -1.50 26.10
CA GLU A 421 -14.70 -1.91 25.17
C GLU A 421 -14.93 -1.26 23.79
N PHE A 422 -16.17 -1.34 23.29
CA PHE A 422 -16.62 -0.70 22.05
C PHE A 422 -16.42 0.82 22.06
N PHE A 423 -16.66 1.51 23.18
CA PHE A 423 -16.42 2.94 23.31
C PHE A 423 -14.98 3.30 23.71
N LYS A 424 -14.25 2.46 24.44
CA LYS A 424 -12.85 2.71 24.90
C LYS A 424 -11.84 2.52 23.80
N GLN A 425 -11.97 1.50 22.96
CA GLN A 425 -11.17 1.40 21.73
C GLN A 425 -11.42 2.58 20.78
N LYS A 426 -12.54 3.31 20.95
CA LYS A 426 -13.04 4.29 19.97
C LYS A 426 -13.06 5.75 20.42
N TYR A 427 -12.95 6.04 21.71
CA TYR A 427 -12.81 7.41 22.22
C TYR A 427 -11.46 8.03 21.81
N TYR A 428 -10.44 7.21 21.56
CA TYR A 428 -9.12 7.67 21.12
C TYR A 428 -9.15 8.32 19.72
N TYR A 429 -10.04 7.89 18.82
CA TYR A 429 -10.08 8.39 17.44
C TYR A 429 -11.12 9.49 17.20
N ALA A 430 -12.25 9.48 17.92
CA ALA A 430 -13.22 10.58 17.87
C ALA A 430 -12.60 11.91 18.38
N HIS A 431 -11.69 11.83 19.35
CA HIS A 431 -10.96 12.98 19.88
C HIS A 431 -9.79 13.44 19.01
N VAL A 432 -9.27 12.60 18.12
CA VAL A 432 -8.10 12.93 17.28
C VAL A 432 -8.49 13.45 15.90
N TYR A 433 -9.66 13.08 15.36
CA TYR A 433 -9.98 13.37 13.95
C TYR A 433 -11.31 14.07 13.67
N VAL A 434 -12.20 14.25 14.65
CA VAL A 434 -13.52 14.86 14.40
C VAL A 434 -13.71 16.18 15.15
N PHE A 435 -12.94 16.42 16.21
CA PHE A 435 -12.96 17.68 16.96
C PHE A 435 -11.53 18.08 17.35
N PRO A 436 -10.87 18.95 16.56
CA PRO A 436 -9.74 19.74 17.04
C PRO A 436 -10.16 20.66 18.19
#